data_AF-A0A958LH01-F1
#
_entry.id   AF-A0A958LH01-F1
#
_cell.length_a   1.000
_cell.length_b   1.000
_cell.length_c   1.000
_cell.angle_alpha   90.00
_cell.angle_beta   90.00
_cell.angle_gamma   90.00
#
_symmetry.space_group_name_H-M   'P 1'
#
loop_
_entity.id
_entity.type
_entity.pdbx_description
1 polymer ?
#
loop_
_entity_poly.entity_id
_entity_poly.type
_entity_poly.pdbx_seq_one_letter_code
_entity_poly.pdbx_strand_id
1 'polypeptide(L)'
;MPNEKASTNQQDGDSLGKESRPSSPVSSSQGSSSSQHKTIAMVNIRGEGQYYSAEELMALELNSWKGWQCAASVENLYITADGNIFGAVCREGGYLGNIFETSIFLSTDYINCNKKWCMCGTDMALRKFRNPEHKHLAYDDPRFEVETLAGEAMACLPRNQSRVIAKQVTWEISRRCNYSCSYCPPSASNNYESHRSWGSLKHALQNIYRAFLKGDQCKFNFSGGEPTINPAFLDLLKWIKDHPPQNIADSRHYCHVTTNGSRQPEYYKELISFTHMVISVHFEFADSEKIVETAHAVIEAKKAHPELQEQWFGIRLMVPPGAGPRAESLRNRLVEIPDFESHAQLNFSPIIRFAANYEGHLADYDKAELSLFEAHA
;
A
#
# COMPACT_ATOMS: atom_id res chain seq x y z
N MET A 1 -47.23 -48.31 -27.22
CA MET A 1 -46.51 -49.37 -27.95
C MET A 1 -45.04 -49.01 -28.00
N PRO A 2 -44.14 -50.00 -27.87
CA PRO A 2 -42.83 -49.85 -27.24
C PRO A 2 -41.67 -50.01 -28.24
N ASN A 3 -40.45 -49.92 -27.69
CA ASN A 3 -39.20 -50.51 -28.20
C ASN A 3 -38.61 -49.86 -29.48
N GLU A 4 -37.29 -49.77 -29.66
CA GLU A 4 -36.24 -50.68 -29.21
C GLU A 4 -34.86 -50.00 -29.27
N LYS A 5 -34.00 -50.37 -28.32
CA LYS A 5 -32.55 -50.16 -28.33
C LYS A 5 -31.88 -51.26 -29.20
N ALA A 6 -30.77 -50.93 -29.84
CA ALA A 6 -29.55 -51.76 -30.00
C ALA A 6 -28.49 -50.90 -30.73
N SER A 7 -27.41 -50.46 -30.07
CA SER A 7 -26.12 -51.16 -29.84
C SER A 7 -25.40 -51.47 -31.16
N THR A 8 -24.11 -51.27 -31.38
CA THR A 8 -22.85 -51.23 -30.62
C THR A 8 -21.84 -50.40 -31.47
N ASN A 9 -20.71 -49.85 -31.02
CA ASN A 9 -19.54 -50.55 -30.48
C ASN A 9 -18.48 -49.54 -29.98
N GLN A 10 -17.67 -50.04 -29.04
CA GLN A 10 -16.53 -49.44 -28.35
C GLN A 10 -15.45 -48.84 -29.26
N GLN A 11 -14.73 -47.83 -28.74
CA GLN A 11 -13.29 -47.93 -28.44
C GLN A 11 -12.79 -46.70 -27.67
N ASP A 12 -12.38 -46.96 -26.43
CA ASP A 12 -11.10 -46.61 -25.77
C ASP A 12 -10.43 -45.25 -25.99
N GLY A 13 -9.99 -44.64 -24.88
CA GLY A 13 -8.80 -43.78 -24.90
C GLY A 13 -8.75 -42.65 -23.87
N ASP A 14 -8.22 -42.99 -22.68
CA ASP A 14 -7.46 -42.14 -21.77
C ASP A 14 -8.11 -40.94 -21.06
N SER A 15 -8.56 -41.25 -19.85
CA SER A 15 -8.50 -40.42 -18.66
C SER A 15 -7.06 -39.95 -18.34
N LEU A 16 -6.81 -38.64 -18.35
CA LEU A 16 -5.72 -38.02 -17.61
C LEU A 16 -6.29 -37.10 -16.54
N GLY A 17 -5.88 -37.38 -15.30
CA GLY A 17 -6.44 -36.86 -14.07
C GLY A 17 -6.32 -35.35 -13.91
N LYS A 18 -7.40 -34.75 -13.43
CA LYS A 18 -7.36 -33.43 -12.79
C LYS A 18 -6.76 -33.61 -11.40
N GLU A 19 -5.46 -33.33 -11.24
CA GLU A 19 -4.88 -33.16 -9.91
C GLU A 19 -5.40 -31.86 -9.29
N SER A 20 -6.31 -32.03 -8.33
CA SER A 20 -6.75 -30.97 -7.41
C SER A 20 -5.58 -30.56 -6.53
N ARG A 21 -5.15 -29.28 -6.62
CA ARG A 21 -4.23 -28.68 -5.65
C ARG A 21 -4.85 -28.75 -4.24
N PRO A 22 -4.15 -29.27 -3.22
CA PRO A 22 -4.66 -29.23 -1.87
C PRO A 22 -4.61 -27.80 -1.32
N SER A 23 -5.73 -27.36 -0.76
CA SER A 23 -5.85 -26.16 0.07
C SER A 23 -5.11 -26.38 1.38
N SER A 24 -3.93 -25.76 1.55
CA SER A 24 -3.22 -25.75 2.83
C SER A 24 -3.73 -24.59 3.70
N PRO A 25 -4.05 -24.83 4.99
CA PRO A 25 -4.38 -23.77 5.92
C PRO A 25 -3.11 -22.97 6.26
N VAL A 26 -3.21 -21.64 6.20
CA VAL A 26 -2.14 -20.73 6.62
C VAL A 26 -1.92 -20.91 8.13
N SER A 27 -0.87 -21.62 8.50
CA SER A 27 -0.43 -21.72 9.90
C SER A 27 0.18 -20.38 10.32
N SER A 28 -0.43 -19.72 11.28
CA SER A 28 0.12 -18.56 11.98
C SER A 28 1.34 -18.99 12.80
N SER A 29 2.53 -18.88 12.22
CA SER A 29 3.77 -18.93 13.00
C SER A 29 3.98 -17.56 13.66
N GLN A 30 4.01 -17.56 14.99
CA GLN A 30 4.43 -16.42 15.80
C GLN A 30 5.90 -16.12 15.48
N GLY A 31 6.14 -15.17 14.57
CA GLY A 31 7.45 -14.55 14.36
C GLY A 31 7.64 -13.40 15.35
N SER A 32 8.85 -13.29 15.91
CA SER A 32 9.25 -12.15 16.75
C SER A 32 8.87 -10.80 16.10
N SER A 33 8.48 -9.83 16.93
CA SER A 33 8.03 -8.50 16.50
C SER A 33 9.01 -7.78 15.56
N SER A 34 10.29 -8.14 15.60
CA SER A 34 11.35 -7.63 14.71
C SER A 34 11.22 -8.04 13.24
N SER A 35 10.36 -8.98 12.87
CA SER A 35 10.28 -9.44 11.47
C SER A 35 9.20 -8.75 10.64
N GLN A 36 8.25 -8.03 11.22
CA GLN A 36 7.05 -7.57 10.49
C GLN A 36 7.30 -6.38 9.55
N HIS A 37 8.29 -5.54 9.82
CA HIS A 37 8.63 -4.36 8.99
C HIS A 37 9.44 -4.69 7.72
N LYS A 38 9.97 -5.91 7.62
CA LYS A 38 10.71 -6.38 6.44
C LYS A 38 9.75 -6.92 5.38
N THR A 39 9.42 -6.06 4.42
CA THR A 39 8.36 -6.28 3.42
C THR A 39 8.86 -6.61 2.02
N ILE A 40 10.17 -6.53 1.79
CA ILE A 40 10.78 -6.70 0.46
C ILE A 40 11.74 -7.89 0.50
N ALA A 41 11.59 -8.84 -0.41
CA ALA A 41 12.50 -9.97 -0.55
C ALA A 41 13.45 -9.75 -1.74
N MET A 42 14.74 -10.01 -1.54
CA MET A 42 15.73 -10.13 -2.61
C MET A 42 16.07 -11.61 -2.78
N VAL A 43 16.07 -12.10 -4.02
CA VAL A 43 16.18 -13.53 -4.34
C VAL A 43 17.34 -13.76 -5.31
N ASN A 44 18.18 -14.75 -5.02
CA ASN A 44 19.32 -15.11 -5.88
C ASN A 44 18.93 -16.12 -6.98
N ILE A 45 19.90 -16.50 -7.82
CA ILE A 45 19.70 -17.45 -8.92
C ILE A 45 19.27 -18.85 -8.47
N ARG A 46 19.52 -19.24 -7.21
CA ARG A 46 19.12 -20.55 -6.66
C ARG A 46 17.70 -20.54 -6.09
N GLY A 47 17.01 -19.39 -6.10
CA GLY A 47 15.69 -19.23 -5.48
C GLY A 47 15.74 -19.09 -3.96
N GLU A 48 16.91 -18.78 -3.38
CA GLU A 48 17.02 -18.44 -1.95
C GLU A 48 16.71 -16.95 -1.78
N GLY A 49 15.95 -16.60 -0.74
CA GLY A 49 15.49 -15.23 -0.49
C GLY A 49 15.87 -14.69 0.88
N GLN A 50 16.12 -13.38 0.96
CA GLN A 50 16.28 -12.64 2.22
C GLN A 50 15.33 -11.43 2.25
N TYR A 51 14.70 -11.19 3.40
CA TYR A 51 13.83 -10.05 3.61
C TYR A 51 14.59 -8.83 4.12
N TYR A 52 14.17 -7.67 3.63
CA TYR A 52 14.66 -6.35 3.99
C TYR A 52 13.48 -5.39 4.21
N SER A 53 13.70 -4.37 5.04
CA SER A 53 12.91 -3.14 5.00
C SER A 53 13.38 -2.21 3.86
N ALA A 54 12.61 -1.18 3.56
CA ALA A 54 13.02 -0.17 2.59
C ALA A 54 14.27 0.60 3.09
N GLU A 55 14.31 0.87 4.39
CA GLU A 55 15.38 1.55 5.09
C GLU A 55 16.68 0.75 5.05
N GLU A 56 16.61 -0.57 5.30
CA GLU A 56 17.77 -1.47 5.18
C GLU A 56 18.32 -1.50 3.75
N LEU A 57 17.45 -1.57 2.73
CA LEU A 57 17.89 -1.54 1.34
C LEU A 57 18.59 -0.22 0.97
N MET A 58 18.12 0.91 1.49
CA MET A 58 18.78 2.20 1.27
C MET A 58 20.11 2.28 2.02
N ALA A 59 20.16 1.86 3.29
CA ALA A 59 21.37 1.90 4.12
C ALA A 59 22.49 0.99 3.58
N LEU A 60 22.12 -0.14 3.00
CA LEU A 60 23.04 -1.09 2.37
C LEU A 60 23.30 -0.79 0.87
N GLU A 61 22.71 0.27 0.32
CA GLU A 61 22.78 0.63 -1.10
C GLU A 61 22.35 -0.51 -2.04
N LEU A 62 21.43 -1.36 -1.60
CA LEU A 62 20.87 -2.49 -2.36
C LEU A 62 19.59 -2.11 -3.15
N ASN A 63 19.17 -0.84 -3.08
CA ASN A 63 17.98 -0.30 -3.74
C ASN A 63 18.22 0.18 -5.18
N SER A 64 19.25 -0.35 -5.87
CA SER A 64 19.50 -0.10 -7.29
C SER A 64 19.09 -1.28 -8.15
N TRP A 65 18.13 -1.04 -9.05
CA TRP A 65 17.67 -2.02 -10.04
C TRP A 65 17.86 -1.51 -11.47
N LYS A 66 18.90 -0.69 -11.70
CA LYS A 66 19.19 -0.15 -13.03
C LYS A 66 19.43 -1.30 -14.02
N GLY A 67 18.74 -1.26 -15.16
CA GLY A 67 18.77 -2.29 -16.19
C GLY A 67 17.83 -3.48 -15.95
N TRP A 68 17.21 -3.59 -14.78
CA TRP A 68 16.26 -4.66 -14.49
C TRP A 68 14.88 -4.35 -15.07
N GLN A 69 14.09 -5.41 -15.29
CA GLN A 69 12.67 -5.30 -15.62
C GLN A 69 11.86 -5.08 -14.35
N CYS A 70 11.00 -4.06 -14.37
CA CYS A 70 10.19 -3.62 -13.25
C CYS A 70 8.69 -3.76 -13.58
N ALA A 71 7.92 -4.26 -12.62
CA ALA A 71 6.47 -4.45 -12.75
C ALA A 71 5.64 -3.15 -12.63
N ALA A 72 6.29 -1.97 -12.62
CA ALA A 72 5.59 -0.70 -12.73
C ALA A 72 4.72 -0.67 -13.99
N SER A 73 3.50 -0.14 -13.89
CA SER A 73 2.43 -0.19 -14.92
C SER A 73 1.71 -1.53 -15.07
N VAL A 74 2.35 -2.65 -14.69
CA VAL A 74 1.75 -4.00 -14.73
C VAL A 74 1.05 -4.34 -13.42
N GLU A 75 1.73 -4.09 -12.31
CA GLU A 75 1.27 -4.38 -10.95
C GLU A 75 0.96 -3.11 -10.16
N ASN A 76 1.30 -1.93 -10.69
CA ASN A 76 1.03 -0.67 -10.01
C ASN A 76 0.59 0.43 -10.96
N LEU A 77 -0.36 1.23 -10.50
CA LEU A 77 -0.62 2.56 -11.03
C LEU A 77 -0.39 3.61 -9.94
N TYR A 78 0.25 4.70 -10.32
CA TYR A 78 0.31 5.93 -9.56
C TYR A 78 -0.52 7.00 -10.27
N ILE A 79 -1.57 7.48 -9.60
CA ILE A 79 -2.51 8.46 -10.12
C ILE A 79 -2.34 9.74 -9.29
N THR A 80 -1.90 10.81 -9.95
CA THR A 80 -1.71 12.13 -9.32
C THR A 80 -3.06 12.83 -9.07
N ALA A 81 -3.04 13.92 -8.28
CA ALA A 81 -4.22 14.76 -8.03
C ALA A 81 -4.91 15.32 -9.30
N ASP A 82 -4.16 15.47 -10.40
CA ASP A 82 -4.68 15.90 -11.70
C ASP A 82 -5.30 14.76 -12.52
N GLY A 83 -5.18 13.52 -12.04
CA GLY A 83 -5.61 12.31 -12.73
C GLY A 83 -4.55 11.71 -13.65
N ASN A 84 -3.36 12.30 -13.77
CA ASN A 84 -2.28 11.75 -14.59
C ASN A 84 -1.81 10.41 -14.04
N ILE A 85 -1.69 9.41 -14.92
CA ILE A 85 -1.35 8.03 -14.61
C ILE A 85 0.12 7.78 -14.96
N PHE A 86 0.83 7.15 -14.02
CA PHE A 86 2.18 6.61 -14.18
C PHE A 86 2.23 5.18 -13.64
N GLY A 87 3.27 4.41 -14.00
CA GLY A 87 3.44 3.06 -13.47
C GLY A 87 3.90 2.98 -12.01
N ALA A 88 4.52 4.03 -11.49
CA ALA A 88 5.14 4.11 -10.17
C ALA A 88 5.37 5.57 -9.77
N VAL A 89 5.63 5.83 -8.48
CA VAL A 89 5.90 7.19 -7.97
C VAL A 89 7.17 7.77 -8.59
N CYS A 90 8.15 6.92 -8.89
CA CYS A 90 9.39 7.30 -9.57
C CYS A 90 9.21 7.79 -11.03
N ARG A 91 8.02 7.57 -11.63
CA ARG A 91 7.63 7.93 -13.00
C ARG A 91 8.50 7.31 -14.11
N GLU A 92 9.31 6.31 -13.78
CA GLU A 92 9.97 5.48 -14.79
C GLU A 92 8.90 4.79 -15.66
N GLY A 93 9.13 4.68 -16.96
CA GLY A 93 8.11 4.22 -17.92
C GLY A 93 7.23 5.33 -18.49
N GLY A 94 7.26 6.53 -17.90
CA GLY A 94 6.60 7.72 -18.45
C GLY A 94 5.10 7.82 -18.17
N TYR A 95 4.48 8.80 -18.82
CA TYR A 95 3.05 9.11 -18.70
C TYR A 95 2.18 8.10 -19.46
N LEU A 96 1.14 7.58 -18.79
CA LEU A 96 0.27 6.53 -19.32
C LEU A 96 -1.14 7.02 -19.72
N GLY A 97 -1.44 8.31 -19.54
CA GLY A 97 -2.76 8.90 -19.80
C GLY A 97 -3.37 9.57 -18.56
N ASN A 98 -4.62 10.02 -18.68
CA ASN A 98 -5.35 10.63 -17.57
C ASN A 98 -6.59 9.80 -17.20
N ILE A 99 -6.76 9.49 -15.91
CA ILE A 99 -7.81 8.57 -15.45
C ILE A 99 -9.24 9.10 -15.66
N PHE A 100 -9.39 10.40 -15.85
CA PHE A 100 -10.69 11.04 -16.08
C PHE A 100 -11.08 11.12 -17.56
N GLU A 101 -10.23 10.65 -18.49
CA GLU A 101 -10.57 10.56 -19.91
C GLU A 101 -11.63 9.49 -20.18
N THR A 102 -12.29 9.57 -21.34
CA THR A 102 -13.37 8.64 -21.76
C THR A 102 -12.92 7.18 -21.76
N SER A 103 -11.66 6.94 -22.14
CA SER A 103 -11.04 5.62 -22.17
C SER A 103 -9.54 5.75 -22.01
N ILE A 104 -8.92 4.85 -21.26
CA ILE A 104 -7.47 4.76 -21.11
C ILE A 104 -6.97 3.42 -21.64
N PHE A 105 -5.75 3.41 -22.18
CA PHE A 105 -5.05 2.19 -22.57
C PHE A 105 -3.76 2.10 -21.77
N LEU A 106 -3.61 1.03 -20.99
CA LEU A 106 -2.45 0.81 -20.14
C LEU A 106 -1.64 -0.34 -20.70
N SER A 107 -0.34 -0.11 -20.89
CA SER A 107 0.60 -1.18 -21.25
C SER A 107 0.65 -2.24 -20.14
N THR A 108 0.82 -3.49 -20.55
CA THR A 108 1.01 -4.64 -19.67
C THR A 108 2.46 -5.13 -19.65
N ASP A 109 3.39 -4.33 -20.18
CA ASP A 109 4.79 -4.70 -20.31
C ASP A 109 5.61 -4.23 -19.11
N TYR A 110 6.59 -5.05 -18.72
CA TYR A 110 7.57 -4.66 -17.72
C TYR A 110 8.47 -3.57 -18.29
N ILE A 111 8.72 -2.53 -17.52
CA ILE A 111 9.59 -1.43 -17.95
C ILE A 111 11.05 -1.75 -17.61
N ASN A 112 11.98 -1.32 -18.45
CA ASN A 112 13.40 -1.36 -18.14
C ASN A 112 13.74 -0.16 -17.24
N CYS A 113 14.22 -0.41 -16.02
CA CYS A 113 14.51 0.64 -15.05
C CYS A 113 15.82 1.37 -15.39
N ASN A 114 15.77 2.70 -15.59
CA ASN A 114 16.98 3.51 -15.78
C ASN A 114 17.37 4.34 -14.56
N LYS A 115 16.59 4.28 -13.48
CA LYS A 115 16.89 5.00 -12.23
C LYS A 115 18.16 4.47 -11.59
N LYS A 116 19.01 5.37 -11.11
CA LYS A 116 20.20 5.01 -10.33
C LYS A 116 19.81 4.38 -8.99
N TRP A 117 18.82 4.97 -8.32
CA TRP A 117 18.32 4.53 -7.02
C TRP A 117 16.79 4.56 -7.03
N CYS A 118 16.17 3.60 -6.36
CA CYS A 118 14.74 3.61 -6.08
C CYS A 118 14.53 4.05 -4.63
N MET A 119 13.69 5.06 -4.40
CA MET A 119 13.61 5.75 -3.09
C MET A 119 12.25 5.60 -2.38
N CYS A 120 11.23 5.08 -3.07
CA CYS A 120 9.91 4.88 -2.49
C CYS A 120 9.75 3.42 -2.07
N GLY A 121 9.49 3.14 -0.79
CA GLY A 121 9.33 1.76 -0.30
C GLY A 121 8.25 0.96 -1.06
N THR A 122 7.16 1.63 -1.45
CA THR A 122 6.10 1.03 -2.29
C THR A 122 6.61 0.67 -3.69
N ASP A 123 7.42 1.53 -4.31
CA ASP A 123 8.04 1.23 -5.61
C ASP A 123 9.11 0.14 -5.47
N MET A 124 9.89 0.13 -4.37
CA MET A 124 10.89 -0.89 -4.08
C MET A 124 10.26 -2.28 -3.95
N ALA A 125 9.08 -2.37 -3.36
CA ALA A 125 8.34 -3.63 -3.19
C ALA A 125 7.72 -4.21 -4.48
N LEU A 126 7.67 -3.45 -5.58
CA LEU A 126 7.22 -3.99 -6.87
C LEU A 126 8.12 -5.13 -7.33
N ARG A 127 7.55 -6.14 -8.01
CA ARG A 127 8.37 -7.21 -8.58
C ARG A 127 9.36 -6.67 -9.59
N LYS A 128 10.60 -7.13 -9.47
CA LYS A 128 11.69 -6.81 -10.39
C LYS A 128 12.52 -8.05 -10.65
N PHE A 129 13.08 -8.15 -11.84
CA PHE A 129 13.98 -9.23 -12.21
C PHE A 129 15.00 -8.74 -13.22
N ARG A 130 16.22 -9.27 -13.12
CA ARG A 130 17.38 -8.78 -13.87
C ARG A 130 17.21 -8.97 -15.38
N ASN A 131 16.72 -10.14 -15.79
CA ASN A 131 16.50 -10.54 -17.17
C ASN A 131 15.18 -11.31 -17.30
N PRO A 132 14.56 -11.41 -18.50
CA PRO A 132 13.31 -12.15 -18.71
C PRO A 132 13.34 -13.60 -18.20
N GLU A 133 14.48 -14.28 -18.30
CA GLU A 133 14.69 -15.65 -17.81
C GLU A 133 14.54 -15.77 -16.29
N HIS A 134 14.84 -14.71 -15.54
CA HIS A 134 14.75 -14.64 -14.08
C HIS A 134 13.35 -14.26 -13.58
N LYS A 135 12.38 -14.02 -14.47
CA LYS A 135 11.02 -13.62 -14.09
C LYS A 135 10.41 -14.58 -13.07
N HIS A 136 10.60 -15.88 -13.25
CA HIS A 136 10.06 -16.91 -12.36
C HIS A 136 10.47 -16.69 -10.89
N LEU A 137 11.71 -16.25 -10.63
CA LEU A 137 12.21 -15.97 -9.27
C LEU A 137 11.45 -14.86 -8.53
N ALA A 138 10.78 -13.95 -9.24
CA ALA A 138 9.97 -12.89 -8.63
C ALA A 138 8.53 -13.36 -8.31
N TYR A 139 8.09 -14.50 -8.87
CA TYR A 139 6.71 -15.00 -8.73
C TYR A 139 6.63 -16.32 -7.96
N ASP A 140 7.64 -17.16 -8.04
CA ASP A 140 7.73 -18.43 -7.31
C ASP A 140 7.90 -18.21 -5.80
N ASP A 141 7.67 -19.27 -5.00
CA ASP A 141 7.94 -19.33 -3.56
C ASP A 141 9.45 -19.43 -3.28
N PRO A 142 10.12 -18.35 -2.82
CA PRO A 142 11.54 -18.41 -2.50
C PRO A 142 11.75 -19.25 -1.24
N ARG A 143 12.87 -19.98 -1.18
CA ARG A 143 13.34 -20.62 0.05
C ARG A 143 13.98 -19.57 0.94
N PHE A 144 13.32 -19.21 2.04
CA PHE A 144 13.83 -18.26 3.03
C PHE A 144 14.65 -18.99 4.09
N GLU A 145 15.77 -19.58 3.67
CA GLU A 145 16.57 -20.48 4.54
C GLU A 145 17.88 -19.85 5.03
N VAL A 146 18.12 -18.54 4.85
CA VAL A 146 19.43 -17.93 5.15
C VAL A 146 19.34 -16.56 5.84
N GLU A 147 20.22 -16.34 6.83
CA GLU A 147 20.43 -15.03 7.48
C GLU A 147 21.11 -14.01 6.55
N THR A 148 21.85 -14.48 5.55
CA THR A 148 22.52 -13.65 4.54
C THR A 148 22.34 -14.26 3.15
N LEU A 149 21.89 -13.46 2.19
CA LEU A 149 21.70 -13.87 0.82
C LEU A 149 23.05 -14.19 0.16
N ALA A 150 23.29 -15.46 -0.15
CA ALA A 150 24.52 -15.88 -0.80
C ALA A 150 24.48 -15.60 -2.31
N GLY A 151 25.38 -14.74 -2.79
CA GLY A 151 25.51 -14.36 -4.21
C GLY A 151 24.65 -13.16 -4.61
N GLU A 152 24.68 -12.81 -5.89
CA GLU A 152 23.92 -11.66 -6.41
C GLU A 152 22.41 -11.92 -6.44
N ALA A 153 21.63 -10.90 -6.08
CA ALA A 153 20.19 -10.91 -6.28
C ALA A 153 19.86 -10.85 -7.78
N MET A 154 18.90 -11.67 -8.20
CA MET A 154 18.38 -11.76 -9.56
C MET A 154 16.91 -11.34 -9.66
N ALA A 155 16.20 -11.32 -8.53
CA ALA A 155 14.83 -10.87 -8.42
C ALA A 155 14.55 -10.14 -7.10
N CYS A 156 13.50 -9.32 -7.13
CA CYS A 156 12.91 -8.64 -5.99
C CYS A 156 11.40 -8.85 -6.02
N LEU A 157 10.78 -9.09 -4.86
CA LEU A 157 9.34 -9.32 -4.73
C LEU A 157 8.82 -8.89 -3.36
N PRO A 158 7.52 -8.59 -3.23
CA PRO A 158 6.93 -8.22 -1.96
C PRO A 158 6.69 -9.44 -1.06
N ARG A 159 6.60 -9.20 0.25
CA ARG A 159 6.21 -10.18 1.28
C ARG A 159 4.69 -10.18 1.53
N ASN A 160 4.19 -11.25 2.18
CA ASN A 160 2.85 -11.35 2.77
C ASN A 160 1.72 -11.15 1.74
N GLN A 161 0.62 -10.49 2.11
CA GLN A 161 -0.53 -10.26 1.22
C GLN A 161 -0.15 -9.54 -0.07
N SER A 162 0.86 -8.65 -0.06
CA SER A 162 1.35 -7.99 -1.28
C SER A 162 1.97 -8.96 -2.28
N ARG A 163 2.34 -10.16 -1.85
CA ARG A 163 2.78 -11.26 -2.71
C ARG A 163 1.61 -11.93 -3.44
N VAL A 164 0.48 -12.10 -2.75
CA VAL A 164 -0.75 -12.70 -3.29
C VAL A 164 -1.51 -11.70 -4.16
N ILE A 165 -1.64 -10.46 -3.69
CA ILE A 165 -2.34 -9.36 -4.35
C ILE A 165 -1.31 -8.51 -5.07
N ALA A 166 -1.03 -8.87 -6.32
CA ALA A 166 -0.02 -8.20 -7.12
C ALA A 166 -0.41 -6.75 -7.45
N LYS A 167 -1.67 -6.51 -7.84
CA LYS A 167 -2.10 -5.19 -8.31
C LYS A 167 -2.32 -4.21 -7.16
N GLN A 168 -1.88 -2.98 -7.37
CA GLN A 168 -2.13 -1.86 -6.49
C GLN A 168 -2.32 -0.55 -7.26
N VAL A 169 -3.07 0.37 -6.67
CA VAL A 169 -3.29 1.71 -7.19
C VAL A 169 -3.01 2.70 -6.07
N THR A 170 -1.98 3.52 -6.24
CA THR A 170 -1.72 4.67 -5.37
C THR A 170 -2.35 5.90 -6.00
N TRP A 171 -3.32 6.50 -5.32
CA TRP A 171 -4.13 7.57 -5.87
C TRP A 171 -4.21 8.77 -4.94
N GLU A 172 -3.62 9.88 -5.39
CA GLU A 172 -3.83 11.20 -4.84
C GLU A 172 -5.18 11.73 -5.32
N ILE A 173 -6.22 11.71 -4.48
CA ILE A 173 -7.59 11.97 -4.97
C ILE A 173 -7.85 13.46 -5.27
N SER A 174 -7.05 14.36 -4.67
CA SER A 174 -7.06 15.82 -4.88
C SER A 174 -5.89 16.45 -4.11
N ARG A 175 -5.55 17.73 -4.37
CA ARG A 175 -4.68 18.49 -3.46
C ARG A 175 -5.46 19.20 -2.35
N ARG A 176 -6.78 19.28 -2.47
CA ARG A 176 -7.62 19.99 -1.49
C ARG A 176 -7.42 19.42 -0.09
N CYS A 177 -6.98 20.28 0.83
CA CYS A 177 -6.74 20.01 2.23
C CYS A 177 -7.35 21.14 3.08
N ASN A 178 -7.69 20.80 4.33
CA ASN A 178 -8.10 21.75 5.36
C ASN A 178 -6.94 22.19 6.27
N TYR A 179 -5.78 21.53 6.18
CA TYR A 179 -4.52 21.96 6.79
C TYR A 179 -3.61 22.62 5.74
N SER A 180 -2.69 23.45 6.22
CA SER A 180 -1.67 24.12 5.40
C SER A 180 -0.29 23.99 6.06
N CYS A 181 0.14 22.75 6.26
CA CYS A 181 1.40 22.39 6.91
C CYS A 181 2.60 23.04 6.23
N SER A 182 3.50 23.64 7.01
CA SER A 182 4.67 24.40 6.51
C SER A 182 5.62 23.58 5.64
N TYR A 183 5.66 22.26 5.86
CA TYR A 183 6.48 21.29 5.15
C TYR A 183 5.74 20.54 4.03
N CYS A 184 4.47 20.88 3.76
CA CYS A 184 3.73 20.28 2.66
C CYS A 184 3.78 21.21 1.44
N PRO A 185 4.33 20.76 0.29
CA PRO A 185 4.41 21.61 -0.89
C PRO A 185 3.02 21.84 -1.51
N PRO A 186 2.76 22.99 -2.17
CA PRO A 186 1.49 23.27 -2.86
C PRO A 186 1.12 22.24 -3.94
N SER A 187 2.10 21.53 -4.47
CA SER A 187 1.92 20.44 -5.44
C SER A 187 1.29 19.20 -4.82
N ALA A 188 1.41 19.01 -3.50
CA ALA A 188 0.83 17.91 -2.74
C ALA A 188 -0.47 18.32 -2.04
N SER A 189 -0.54 19.52 -1.46
CA SER A 189 -1.76 20.00 -0.82
C SER A 189 -1.99 21.51 -0.96
N ASN A 190 -3.26 21.92 -1.04
CA ASN A 190 -3.66 23.32 -1.02
C ASN A 190 -5.08 23.52 -0.46
N ASN A 191 -5.43 24.76 -0.15
CA ASN A 191 -6.71 25.11 0.49
C ASN A 191 -7.71 25.80 -0.45
N TYR A 192 -7.52 25.72 -1.77
CA TYR A 192 -8.34 26.44 -2.75
C TYR A 192 -8.93 25.55 -3.85
N GLU A 193 -8.37 24.37 -4.12
CA GLU A 193 -8.96 23.45 -5.09
C GLU A 193 -10.34 22.96 -4.65
N SER A 194 -11.21 22.73 -5.63
CA SER A 194 -12.52 22.11 -5.39
C SER A 194 -12.36 20.60 -5.21
N HIS A 195 -13.27 20.00 -4.44
CA HIS A 195 -13.35 18.54 -4.34
C HIS A 195 -13.81 17.93 -5.66
N ARG A 196 -13.29 16.74 -5.96
CA ARG A 196 -13.80 15.91 -7.06
C ARG A 196 -15.21 15.43 -6.71
N SER A 197 -16.13 15.52 -7.68
CA SER A 197 -17.50 15.01 -7.53
C SER A 197 -17.53 13.47 -7.54
N TRP A 198 -18.60 12.90 -6.98
CA TRP A 198 -18.84 11.46 -7.04
C TRP A 198 -18.80 10.91 -8.48
N GLY A 199 -19.44 11.59 -9.43
CA GLY A 199 -19.45 11.16 -10.84
C GLY A 199 -18.05 11.07 -11.44
N SER A 200 -17.16 12.03 -11.13
CA SER A 200 -15.77 12.02 -11.58
C SER A 200 -14.99 10.85 -10.96
N LEU A 201 -15.14 10.62 -9.66
CA LEU A 201 -14.45 9.54 -8.94
C LEU A 201 -14.94 8.16 -9.41
N LYS A 202 -16.25 7.99 -9.58
CA LYS A 202 -16.85 6.76 -10.09
C LYS A 202 -16.37 6.44 -11.51
N HIS A 203 -16.32 7.45 -12.39
CA HIS A 203 -15.80 7.27 -13.75
C HIS A 203 -14.34 6.80 -13.74
N ALA A 204 -13.50 7.41 -12.91
CA ALA A 204 -12.12 6.99 -12.74
C ALA A 204 -12.00 5.54 -12.21
N LEU A 205 -12.81 5.14 -11.23
CA LEU A 205 -12.87 3.75 -10.77
C LEU A 205 -13.26 2.80 -11.89
N GLN A 206 -14.28 3.13 -12.69
CA GLN A 206 -14.68 2.31 -13.83
C GLN A 206 -13.55 2.14 -14.87
N ASN A 207 -12.75 3.18 -15.08
CA ASN A 207 -11.55 3.10 -15.92
C ASN A 207 -10.48 2.19 -15.30
N ILE A 208 -10.19 2.30 -14.00
CA ILE A 208 -9.27 1.41 -13.29
C ILE A 208 -9.72 -0.06 -13.44
N TYR A 209 -10.99 -0.34 -13.19
CA TYR A 209 -11.52 -1.71 -13.25
C TYR A 209 -11.40 -2.32 -14.64
N ARG A 210 -11.77 -1.55 -15.67
CA ARG A 210 -11.78 -2.00 -17.06
C ARG A 210 -10.37 -2.13 -17.66
N ALA A 211 -9.52 -1.13 -17.44
CA ALA A 211 -8.22 -1.05 -18.11
C ALA A 211 -7.10 -1.77 -17.34
N PHE A 212 -7.16 -1.76 -16.01
CA PHE A 212 -6.07 -2.25 -15.15
C PHE A 212 -6.44 -3.53 -14.40
N LEU A 213 -7.54 -3.55 -13.65
CA LEU A 213 -7.86 -4.68 -12.79
C LEU A 213 -8.25 -5.92 -13.58
N LYS A 214 -9.13 -5.77 -14.57
CA LYS A 214 -9.59 -6.88 -15.43
C LYS A 214 -10.06 -8.11 -14.63
N GLY A 215 -10.76 -7.84 -13.51
CA GLY A 215 -11.28 -8.86 -12.60
C GLY A 215 -10.34 -9.28 -11.47
N ASP A 216 -9.09 -8.83 -11.45
CA ASP A 216 -8.13 -9.20 -10.39
C ASP A 216 -8.30 -8.37 -9.11
N GLN A 217 -7.84 -8.95 -8.00
CA GLN A 217 -7.77 -8.29 -6.71
C GLN A 217 -6.77 -7.12 -6.71
N CYS A 218 -7.05 -6.08 -5.92
CA CYS A 218 -6.26 -4.86 -5.89
C CYS A 218 -6.20 -4.23 -4.50
N LYS A 219 -5.05 -3.63 -4.19
CA LYS A 219 -4.86 -2.73 -3.05
C LYS A 219 -4.95 -1.28 -3.53
N PHE A 220 -5.93 -0.53 -3.06
CA PHE A 220 -6.04 0.90 -3.28
C PHE A 220 -5.40 1.66 -2.12
N ASN A 221 -4.48 2.57 -2.41
CA ASN A 221 -3.84 3.44 -1.44
C ASN A 221 -4.24 4.88 -1.76
N PHE A 222 -5.07 5.48 -0.90
CA PHE A 222 -5.57 6.83 -1.08
C PHE A 222 -4.79 7.83 -0.23
N SER A 223 -4.35 8.89 -0.89
CA SER A 223 -3.68 10.04 -0.30
C SER A 223 -4.08 11.32 -1.05
N GLY A 224 -3.29 12.38 -0.94
CA GLY A 224 -3.50 13.67 -1.59
C GLY A 224 -3.34 14.80 -0.58
N GLY A 225 -4.20 15.82 -0.70
CA GLY A 225 -4.49 16.75 0.39
C GLY A 225 -5.10 16.02 1.57
N GLU A 226 -6.37 16.27 1.88
CA GLU A 226 -7.08 15.50 2.91
C GLU A 226 -8.22 14.69 2.27
N PRO A 227 -8.08 13.36 2.12
CA PRO A 227 -9.10 12.55 1.47
C PRO A 227 -10.47 12.65 2.14
N THR A 228 -10.50 12.65 3.47
CA THR A 228 -11.74 12.48 4.25
C THR A 228 -12.63 13.72 4.30
N ILE A 229 -12.14 14.88 3.84
CA ILE A 229 -12.96 16.08 3.70
C ILE A 229 -13.68 16.14 2.35
N ASN A 230 -13.34 15.28 1.38
CA ASN A 230 -14.14 15.16 0.17
C ASN A 230 -15.48 14.47 0.51
N PRO A 231 -16.64 15.11 0.28
CA PRO A 231 -17.95 14.53 0.60
C PRO A 231 -18.24 13.19 -0.06
N ALA A 232 -17.63 12.91 -1.22
CA ALA A 232 -17.82 11.67 -1.98
C ALA A 232 -16.84 10.55 -1.61
N PHE A 233 -15.97 10.76 -0.62
CA PHE A 233 -14.89 9.80 -0.32
C PHE A 233 -15.41 8.48 0.27
N LEU A 234 -16.38 8.54 1.19
CA LEU A 234 -17.01 7.32 1.72
C LEU A 234 -17.76 6.56 0.63
N ASP A 235 -18.43 7.25 -0.31
CA ASP A 235 -19.13 6.62 -1.43
C ASP A 235 -18.16 5.88 -2.35
N LEU A 236 -16.95 6.43 -2.55
CA LEU A 236 -15.88 5.76 -3.28
C LEU A 236 -15.44 4.44 -2.61
N LEU A 237 -15.26 4.44 -1.29
CA LEU A 237 -14.89 3.21 -0.56
C LEU A 237 -16.03 2.18 -0.56
N LYS A 238 -17.27 2.63 -0.36
CA LYS A 238 -18.48 1.78 -0.44
C LYS A 238 -18.60 1.14 -1.82
N TRP A 239 -18.41 1.91 -2.89
CA TRP A 239 -18.46 1.40 -4.25
C TRP A 239 -17.38 0.34 -4.51
N ILE A 240 -16.14 0.54 -4.04
CA ILE A 240 -15.08 -0.47 -4.16
C ILE A 240 -15.45 -1.77 -3.42
N LYS A 241 -16.04 -1.67 -2.23
CA LYS A 241 -16.51 -2.83 -1.46
C LYS A 241 -17.62 -3.58 -2.20
N ASP A 242 -18.55 -2.87 -2.83
CA ASP A 242 -19.69 -3.44 -3.56
C ASP A 242 -19.33 -4.01 -4.94
N HIS A 243 -18.08 -3.80 -5.40
CA HIS A 243 -17.58 -4.31 -6.69
C HIS A 243 -16.34 -5.18 -6.45
N PRO A 244 -16.49 -6.39 -5.88
CA PRO A 244 -15.36 -7.26 -5.59
C PRO A 244 -14.67 -7.78 -6.88
N PRO A 245 -13.46 -8.35 -6.76
CA PRO A 245 -12.77 -9.00 -7.87
C PRO A 245 -13.62 -10.11 -8.48
N GLN A 246 -13.54 -10.26 -9.80
CA GLN A 246 -14.35 -11.23 -10.56
C GLN A 246 -13.61 -12.55 -10.80
N ASN A 247 -12.28 -12.53 -10.78
CA ASN A 247 -11.46 -13.70 -11.11
C ASN A 247 -11.21 -14.61 -9.90
N ILE A 248 -11.53 -14.16 -8.67
CA ILE A 248 -11.26 -14.88 -7.43
C ILE A 248 -12.53 -14.84 -6.56
N ALA A 249 -13.16 -16.00 -6.37
CA ALA A 249 -14.33 -16.13 -5.51
C ALA A 249 -14.00 -15.77 -4.05
N ASP A 250 -14.99 -15.22 -3.34
CA ASP A 250 -14.89 -14.83 -1.93
C ASP A 250 -13.70 -13.91 -1.61
N SER A 251 -13.28 -13.10 -2.58
CA SER A 251 -12.21 -12.12 -2.44
C SER A 251 -12.74 -10.69 -2.42
N ARG A 252 -11.88 -9.74 -2.02
CA ARG A 252 -12.22 -8.33 -1.96
C ARG A 252 -11.05 -7.44 -2.31
N HIS A 253 -11.32 -6.21 -2.73
CA HIS A 253 -10.30 -5.18 -2.76
C HIS A 253 -9.95 -4.72 -1.34
N TYR A 254 -8.71 -4.25 -1.14
CA TYR A 254 -8.28 -3.64 0.11
C TYR A 254 -8.04 -2.16 -0.11
N CYS A 255 -8.54 -1.34 0.80
CA CYS A 255 -8.28 0.10 0.79
C CYS A 255 -7.34 0.46 1.94
N HIS A 256 -6.45 1.41 1.70
CA HIS A 256 -5.64 2.08 2.70
C HIS A 256 -5.81 3.57 2.53
N VAL A 257 -6.00 4.30 3.63
CA VAL A 257 -6.16 5.75 3.61
C VAL A 257 -5.15 6.38 4.54
N THR A 258 -4.43 7.39 4.04
CA THR A 258 -3.71 8.33 4.91
C THR A 258 -4.53 9.60 5.06
N THR A 259 -4.79 10.00 6.30
CA THR A 259 -5.61 11.17 6.67
C THR A 259 -4.91 11.96 7.78
N ASN A 260 -5.18 13.25 7.88
CA ASN A 260 -4.66 14.15 8.91
C ASN A 260 -5.45 14.07 10.24
N GLY A 261 -6.49 13.25 10.33
CA GLY A 261 -7.24 13.08 11.58
C GLY A 261 -8.21 14.23 11.92
N SER A 262 -8.51 15.12 10.96
CA SER A 262 -9.27 16.35 11.25
C SER A 262 -10.79 16.19 11.44
N ARG A 263 -11.42 15.16 10.86
CA ARG A 263 -12.86 14.83 11.05
C ARG A 263 -13.18 14.47 12.51
N GLN A 264 -14.48 14.32 12.81
CA GLN A 264 -14.95 13.89 14.13
C GLN A 264 -14.75 12.39 14.34
N PRO A 265 -14.56 11.91 15.59
CA PRO A 265 -14.36 10.48 15.91
C PRO A 265 -15.37 9.54 15.25
N GLU A 266 -16.65 9.93 15.19
CA GLU A 266 -17.71 9.11 14.59
C GLU A 266 -17.48 8.82 13.10
N TYR A 267 -16.91 9.77 12.36
CA TYR A 267 -16.57 9.56 10.96
C TYR A 267 -15.50 8.47 10.81
N TYR A 268 -14.53 8.42 11.72
CA TYR A 268 -13.46 7.42 11.68
C TYR A 268 -13.92 6.02 12.10
N LYS A 269 -14.90 5.93 13.00
CA LYS A 269 -15.61 4.68 13.29
C LYS A 269 -16.32 4.11 12.07
N GLU A 270 -16.97 4.96 11.27
CA GLU A 270 -17.54 4.50 10.00
C GLU A 270 -16.42 4.14 9.01
N LEU A 271 -15.40 5.00 8.87
CA LEU A 271 -14.33 4.84 7.89
C LEU A 271 -13.57 3.51 8.02
N ILE A 272 -13.20 3.11 9.24
CA ILE A 272 -12.43 1.88 9.48
C ILE A 272 -13.16 0.61 8.99
N SER A 273 -14.49 0.67 8.81
CA SER A 273 -15.29 -0.43 8.24
C SER A 273 -15.03 -0.71 6.76
N PHE A 274 -14.31 0.17 6.07
CA PHE A 274 -14.08 0.09 4.63
C PHE A 274 -12.60 0.12 4.25
N THR A 275 -11.70 0.44 5.17
CA THR A 275 -10.29 0.68 4.86
C THR A 275 -9.39 0.44 6.06
N HIS A 276 -8.16 0.02 5.77
CA HIS A 276 -7.04 0.27 6.66
C HIS A 276 -6.78 1.78 6.72
N MET A 277 -6.35 2.29 7.86
CA MET A 277 -6.22 3.74 8.05
C MET A 277 -4.94 4.12 8.78
N VAL A 278 -4.28 5.17 8.30
CA VAL A 278 -3.23 5.91 9.02
C VAL A 278 -3.71 7.31 9.31
N ILE A 279 -3.66 7.71 10.58
CA ILE A 279 -3.76 9.11 10.98
C ILE A 279 -2.35 9.71 11.06
N SER A 280 -2.01 10.59 10.13
CA SER A 280 -0.81 11.42 10.18
C SER A 280 -1.07 12.66 11.04
N VAL A 281 -0.47 12.71 12.22
CA VAL A 281 -0.65 13.79 13.20
C VAL A 281 0.30 14.93 12.88
N HIS A 282 -0.24 16.05 12.41
CA HIS A 282 0.51 17.26 12.08
C HIS A 282 0.42 18.28 13.22
N PHE A 283 1.46 18.39 14.06
CA PHE A 283 1.40 19.20 15.30
C PHE A 283 1.12 20.70 15.10
N GLU A 284 1.32 21.27 13.91
CA GLU A 284 0.97 22.66 13.58
C GLU A 284 -0.55 22.92 13.66
N PHE A 285 -1.38 21.89 13.43
CA PHE A 285 -2.84 22.03 13.31
C PHE A 285 -3.63 20.99 14.13
N ALA A 286 -3.01 19.85 14.45
CA ALA A 286 -3.67 18.75 15.12
C ALA A 286 -4.03 19.12 16.57
N ASP A 287 -5.27 18.80 16.93
CA ASP A 287 -5.76 18.83 18.30
C ASP A 287 -5.47 17.47 18.95
N SER A 288 -4.54 17.47 19.91
CA SER A 288 -4.10 16.26 20.60
C SER A 288 -5.24 15.54 21.33
N GLU A 289 -6.20 16.26 21.92
CA GLU A 289 -7.34 15.64 22.60
C GLU A 289 -8.20 14.88 21.60
N LYS A 290 -8.57 15.53 20.50
CA LYS A 290 -9.38 14.92 19.45
C LYS A 290 -8.70 13.70 18.81
N ILE A 291 -7.37 13.71 18.67
CA ILE A 291 -6.63 12.55 18.17
C ILE A 291 -6.75 11.37 19.15
N VAL A 292 -6.63 11.60 20.45
CA VAL A 292 -6.81 10.57 21.49
C VAL A 292 -8.25 10.05 21.49
N GLU A 293 -9.25 10.94 21.46
CA GLU A 293 -10.66 10.57 21.37
C GLU A 293 -10.97 9.74 20.13
N THR A 294 -10.40 10.13 18.98
CA THR A 294 -10.53 9.41 17.71
C THR A 294 -9.92 8.01 17.81
N ALA A 295 -8.70 7.91 18.34
CA ALA A 295 -8.02 6.62 18.50
C ALA A 295 -8.83 5.68 19.40
N HIS A 296 -9.29 6.18 20.56
CA HIS A 296 -10.15 5.43 21.47
C HIS A 296 -11.44 4.97 20.77
N ALA A 297 -12.13 5.86 20.05
CA ALA A 297 -13.36 5.54 19.34
C ALA A 297 -13.17 4.43 18.28
N VAL A 298 -12.07 4.48 17.51
CA VAL A 298 -11.75 3.47 16.50
C VAL A 298 -11.39 2.12 17.15
N ILE A 299 -10.63 2.13 18.25
CA ILE A 299 -10.28 0.93 19.00
C ILE A 299 -11.53 0.26 19.57
N GLU A 300 -12.43 1.02 20.19
CA GLU A 300 -13.70 0.49 20.71
C GLU A 300 -14.59 -0.07 19.58
N ALA A 301 -14.65 0.59 18.43
CA ALA A 301 -15.36 0.04 17.27
C ALA A 301 -14.75 -1.29 16.82
N LYS A 302 -13.42 -1.39 16.74
CA LYS A 302 -12.75 -2.66 16.39
C LYS A 302 -13.05 -3.76 17.41
N LYS A 303 -13.06 -3.45 18.71
CA LYS A 303 -13.39 -4.41 19.77
C LYS A 303 -14.83 -4.91 19.69
N ALA A 304 -15.77 -4.01 19.40
CA ALA A 304 -17.18 -4.35 19.29
C ALA A 304 -17.51 -5.20 18.04
N HIS A 305 -16.66 -5.16 17.02
CA HIS A 305 -16.91 -5.74 15.70
C HIS A 305 -15.75 -6.65 15.25
N PRO A 306 -15.85 -7.98 15.45
CA PRO A 306 -14.80 -8.93 15.11
C PRO A 306 -14.32 -8.86 13.65
N GLU A 307 -15.22 -8.52 12.73
CA GLU A 307 -14.91 -8.31 11.31
C GLU A 307 -13.96 -7.14 11.05
N LEU A 308 -13.83 -6.20 11.99
CA LEU A 308 -12.90 -5.07 11.87
C LEU A 308 -11.50 -5.40 12.37
N GLN A 309 -11.27 -6.58 12.96
CA GLN A 309 -9.96 -6.95 13.50
C GLN A 309 -8.87 -7.00 12.43
N GLU A 310 -9.24 -7.42 11.22
CA GLU A 310 -8.37 -7.39 10.04
C GLU A 310 -8.02 -5.99 9.56
N GLN A 311 -8.81 -4.96 9.90
CA GLN A 311 -8.60 -3.58 9.46
C GLN A 311 -7.50 -2.92 10.27
N TRP A 312 -6.27 -2.97 9.78
CA TRP A 312 -5.14 -2.24 10.38
C TRP A 312 -5.42 -0.74 10.60
N PHE A 313 -5.04 -0.26 11.78
CA PHE A 313 -5.15 1.14 12.20
C PHE A 313 -3.79 1.61 12.72
N GLY A 314 -3.27 2.70 12.14
CA GLY A 314 -2.00 3.30 12.50
C GLY A 314 -2.13 4.78 12.83
N ILE A 315 -1.23 5.25 13.69
CA ILE A 315 -1.05 6.66 14.02
C ILE A 315 0.42 7.00 13.78
N ARG A 316 0.65 8.04 12.98
CA ARG A 316 1.98 8.49 12.58
C ARG A 316 2.20 9.90 13.09
N LEU A 317 3.12 10.08 14.02
CA LEU A 317 3.44 11.39 14.58
C LEU A 317 4.44 12.10 13.66
N MET A 318 4.00 13.15 12.96
CA MET A 318 4.84 13.94 12.07
C MET A 318 5.55 15.01 12.89
N VAL A 319 6.76 14.73 13.38
CA VAL A 319 7.44 15.53 14.42
C VAL A 319 8.32 16.60 13.79
N PRO A 320 7.91 17.89 13.70
CA PRO A 320 8.82 18.95 13.26
C PRO A 320 9.92 19.19 14.31
N PRO A 321 11.05 19.83 13.93
CA PRO A 321 12.10 20.19 14.89
C PRO A 321 11.57 20.96 16.10
N GLY A 322 12.02 20.59 17.29
CA GLY A 322 11.58 21.14 18.57
C GLY A 322 10.25 20.61 19.09
N ALA A 323 9.57 19.70 18.37
CA ALA A 323 8.30 19.12 18.81
C ALA A 323 8.44 17.76 19.52
N GLY A 324 9.66 17.24 19.71
CA GLY A 324 9.92 15.97 20.41
C GLY A 324 9.13 15.80 21.72
N PRO A 325 9.22 16.74 22.69
CA PRO A 325 8.48 16.62 23.96
C PRO A 325 6.96 16.55 23.79
N ARG A 326 6.39 17.30 22.82
CA ARG A 326 4.96 17.26 22.51
C ARG A 326 4.56 15.93 21.86
N ALA A 327 5.42 15.37 21.03
CA ALA A 327 5.22 14.08 20.40
C ALA A 327 5.27 12.93 21.41
N GLU A 328 6.24 12.93 22.34
CA GLU A 328 6.29 11.98 23.45
C GLU A 328 5.06 12.09 24.36
N SER A 329 4.65 13.32 24.72
CA SER A 329 3.46 13.52 25.54
C SER A 329 2.20 12.93 24.89
N LEU A 330 2.00 13.15 23.58
CA LEU A 330 0.88 12.57 22.86
C LEU A 330 1.00 11.03 22.74
N ARG A 331 2.20 10.51 22.46
CA ARG A 331 2.46 9.07 22.43
C ARG A 331 2.02 8.42 23.75
N ASN A 332 2.44 8.96 24.89
CA ASN A 332 2.16 8.38 26.20
C ASN A 332 0.65 8.27 26.45
N ARG A 333 -0.10 9.31 26.09
CA ARG A 333 -1.56 9.32 26.20
C ARG A 333 -2.25 8.34 25.24
N LEU A 334 -1.70 8.14 24.05
CA LEU A 334 -2.25 7.19 23.07
C LEU A 334 -2.04 5.75 23.53
N VAL A 335 -0.85 5.40 24.05
CA VAL A 335 -0.56 4.03 24.51
C VAL A 335 -1.27 3.69 25.83
N GLU A 336 -1.74 4.69 26.58
CA GLU A 336 -2.60 4.50 27.76
C GLU A 336 -4.05 4.12 27.42
N ILE A 337 -4.46 4.23 26.15
CA ILE A 337 -5.78 3.76 25.71
C ILE A 337 -5.86 2.23 25.91
N PRO A 338 -6.94 1.72 26.55
CA PRO A 338 -7.12 0.28 26.70
C PRO A 338 -7.04 -0.45 25.36
N ASP A 339 -6.29 -1.57 25.34
CA ASP A 339 -6.10 -2.43 24.17
C ASP A 339 -5.41 -1.75 22.96
N PHE A 340 -4.74 -0.61 23.15
CA PHE A 340 -4.10 0.13 22.07
C PHE A 340 -3.16 -0.76 21.24
N GLU A 341 -2.20 -1.44 21.86
CA GLU A 341 -1.22 -2.26 21.15
C GLU A 341 -1.82 -3.48 20.43
N SER A 342 -3.03 -3.91 20.82
CA SER A 342 -3.74 -5.01 20.15
C SER A 342 -4.51 -4.55 18.92
N HIS A 343 -4.80 -3.25 18.79
CA HIS A 343 -5.71 -2.73 17.77
C HIS A 343 -5.17 -1.54 16.98
N ALA A 344 -4.04 -0.97 17.39
CA ALA A 344 -3.43 0.19 16.76
C ALA A 344 -1.90 0.08 16.77
N GLN A 345 -1.25 0.77 15.83
CA GLN A 345 0.20 0.94 15.80
C GLN A 345 0.54 2.43 15.83
N LEU A 346 1.67 2.77 16.46
CA LEU A 346 2.15 4.15 16.57
C LEU A 346 3.60 4.23 16.12
N ASN A 347 3.89 5.15 15.20
CA ASN A 347 5.25 5.41 14.72
C ASN A 347 5.58 6.90 14.73
N PHE A 348 6.84 7.22 15.00
CA PHE A 348 7.38 8.56 14.87
C PHE A 348 7.87 8.80 13.45
N SER A 349 7.79 10.03 12.97
CA SER A 349 8.32 10.38 11.66
C SER A 349 8.92 11.75 11.65
N PRO A 350 10.25 11.86 11.44
CA PRO A 350 10.89 13.13 11.24
C PRO A 350 10.37 13.78 9.95
N ILE A 351 10.25 15.10 9.99
CA ILE A 351 10.06 15.95 8.82
C ILE A 351 11.37 16.04 8.06
N ILE A 352 11.32 15.65 6.80
CA ILE A 352 12.42 15.84 5.85
C ILE A 352 12.12 17.13 5.08
N ARG A 353 13.08 18.06 5.05
CA ARG A 353 12.96 19.25 4.19
C ARG A 353 13.35 18.83 2.77
N PHE A 354 12.41 18.96 1.84
CA PHE A 354 12.70 18.78 0.41
C PHE A 354 13.39 20.04 -0.13
N ALA A 355 14.65 19.92 -0.54
CA ALA A 355 15.27 20.93 -1.41
C ALA A 355 14.67 20.83 -2.83
N ALA A 356 14.74 21.91 -3.61
CA ALA A 356 14.20 22.00 -4.98
C ALA A 356 14.71 20.89 -5.94
N ASN A 357 15.79 20.18 -5.57
CA ASN A 357 16.45 19.15 -6.38
C ASN A 357 16.19 17.71 -5.89
N TYR A 358 15.20 17.45 -5.02
CA TYR A 358 14.95 16.12 -4.43
C TYR A 358 16.09 15.55 -3.56
N GLU A 359 17.06 16.38 -3.17
CA GLU A 359 18.00 16.06 -2.10
C GLU A 359 17.29 16.34 -0.76
N GLY A 360 16.80 15.28 -0.12
CA GLY A 360 16.16 15.37 1.19
C GLY A 360 17.24 15.50 2.27
N HIS A 361 17.22 16.60 3.01
CA HIS A 361 17.95 16.71 4.26
C HIS A 361 16.94 16.59 5.41
N LEU A 362 17.31 15.83 6.45
CA LEU A 362 16.58 15.90 7.72
C LEU A 362 16.51 17.38 8.14
N ALA A 363 15.36 17.80 8.67
CA ALA A 363 15.27 19.13 9.25
C ALA A 363 16.25 19.28 10.42
N ASP A 364 16.47 20.51 10.91
CA ASP A 364 17.48 20.82 11.93
C ASP A 364 17.11 20.27 13.33
N TYR A 365 17.16 18.95 13.51
CA TYR A 365 16.85 18.24 14.78
C TYR A 365 18.03 18.29 15.76
N ASP A 366 17.71 18.39 17.06
CA ASP A 366 18.71 18.22 18.10
C ASP A 366 19.03 16.74 18.37
N LYS A 367 20.07 16.49 19.18
CA LYS A 367 20.50 15.12 19.50
C LYS A 367 19.43 14.31 20.26
N ALA A 368 18.64 14.95 21.11
CA ALA A 368 17.62 14.26 21.88
C ALA A 368 16.47 13.79 20.96
N GLU A 369 16.07 14.63 20.00
CA GLU A 369 15.07 14.27 18.99
C GLU A 369 15.55 13.15 18.07
N LEU A 370 16.83 13.15 17.68
CA LEU A 370 17.41 12.04 16.91
C LEU A 370 17.38 10.72 17.69
N SER A 371 17.77 10.74 18.97
CA SER A 371 17.70 9.54 19.83
C SER A 371 16.26 9.07 20.07
N LEU A 372 15.29 9.98 20.12
CA LEU A 372 13.87 9.63 20.20
C LEU A 372 13.41 8.85 18.96
N PHE A 373 13.82 9.28 17.78
CA PHE A 373 13.50 8.56 16.54
C PHE A 373 14.15 7.18 16.51
N GLU A 374 15.41 7.04 16.94
CA GLU A 374 16.10 5.75 17.02
C GLU A 374 15.44 4.79 18.02
N ALA A 375 14.97 5.28 19.16
CA ALA A 375 14.29 4.47 20.17
C ALA A 375 12.90 3.96 19.74
N HIS A 376 12.33 4.53 18.68
CA HIS A 376 11.00 4.22 18.17
C HIS A 376 10.98 3.89 16.67
N ALA A 377 12.15 3.58 16.09
CA ALA A 377 12.33 3.18 14.69
C ALA A 377 11.94 1.72 14.43
#